data_AF-A0A3A6NTR9-F1
#
_entry.id   AF-A0A3A6NTR9-F1
#
_cell.length_a   1.000
_cell.length_b   1.000
_cell.length_c   1.000
_cell.angle_alpha   90.00
_cell.angle_beta   90.00
_cell.angle_gamma   90.00
#
_symmetry.space_group_name_H-M   'P 1'
#
loop_
_entity.id
_entity.type
_entity.pdbx_description
1 polymer ?
#
loop_
_entity_poly.entity_id
_entity_poly.type
_entity_poly.pdbx_seq_one_letter_code
_entity_poly.pdbx_strand_id
1 'polypeptide(L)'
;MDTLTLQEAAAFLKIHPVTLLEKAHAGEIPGAKMGKRWVFVKVDLIDCIRSQYKRRALQGEHMEETICHFTNAKTPQIGGSKSRHSMDDRYSKALGLPTDEKRRSSMTS
;
A
#
# COMPACT_ATOMS: atom_id res chain seq x y z
N MET A 1 8.28 34.14 5.17
CA MET A 1 7.70 33.16 4.24
C MET A 1 8.41 33.34 2.92
N ASP A 2 9.17 32.34 2.50
CA ASP A 2 10.02 32.47 1.31
C ASP A 2 9.29 31.86 0.12
N THR A 3 9.15 32.65 -0.94
CA THR A 3 8.64 32.19 -2.24
C THR A 3 9.80 31.95 -3.18
N LEU A 4 9.73 30.86 -3.95
CA LEU A 4 10.72 30.43 -4.92
C LEU A 4 10.13 30.51 -6.33
N THR A 5 10.97 30.92 -7.28
CA THR A 5 10.69 30.78 -8.70
C THR A 5 10.82 29.33 -9.15
N LEU A 6 10.36 29.01 -10.36
CA LEU A 6 10.48 27.66 -10.93
C LEU A 6 11.91 27.11 -10.88
N GLN A 7 12.91 27.93 -11.24
CA GLN A 7 14.30 27.49 -11.28
C GLN A 7 14.88 27.28 -9.89
N GLU A 8 14.54 28.14 -8.93
CA GLU A 8 14.96 27.99 -7.53
C GLU A 8 14.30 26.79 -6.87
N ALA A 9 13.00 26.57 -7.11
CA ALA A 9 12.27 25.41 -6.63
C ALA A 9 12.80 24.11 -7.23
N ALA A 10 13.15 24.11 -8.52
CA ALA A 10 13.79 22.98 -9.20
C ALA A 10 15.17 22.66 -8.59
N ALA A 11 15.99 23.68 -8.35
CA ALA A 11 17.29 23.53 -7.70
C ALA A 11 17.18 23.08 -6.23
N PHE A 12 16.11 23.49 -5.55
CA PHE A 12 15.81 23.10 -4.17
C PHE A 12 15.38 21.63 -4.07
N LEU A 13 14.45 21.20 -4.92
CA LEU A 13 13.97 19.82 -4.99
C LEU A 13 14.95 18.86 -5.69
N LYS A 14 15.97 19.38 -6.38
CA LYS A 14 16.89 18.61 -7.23
C LYS A 14 16.18 17.88 -8.38
N ILE A 15 15.21 18.55 -8.99
CA ILE A 15 14.42 18.01 -10.12
C ILE A 15 14.60 18.95 -11.33
N HIS A 16 14.50 18.41 -12.55
CA HIS A 16 14.51 19.23 -13.75
C HIS A 16 13.30 20.19 -13.80
N PRO A 17 13.46 21.47 -14.19
CA PRO A 17 12.38 22.46 -14.14
C PRO A 17 11.16 22.09 -14.99
N VAL A 18 11.34 21.37 -16.11
CA VAL A 18 10.23 20.89 -16.94
C VAL A 18 9.38 19.87 -16.18
N THR A 19 10.01 18.90 -15.51
CA THR A 19 9.30 17.90 -14.69
C THR A 19 8.61 18.54 -13.49
N LEU A 20 9.23 19.56 -12.89
CA LEU A 20 8.59 20.32 -11.81
C LEU A 20 7.32 21.03 -12.32
N LEU A 21 7.37 21.60 -13.54
CA LEU A 21 6.22 22.24 -14.16
C LEU A 21 5.09 21.24 -14.43
N GLU A 22 5.40 20.08 -15.01
CA GLU A 22 4.43 19.01 -15.27
C GLU A 22 3.74 18.56 -13.98
N LYS A 23 4.51 18.34 -12.91
CA LYS A 23 3.97 17.98 -11.59
C LYS A 23 3.13 19.07 -10.95
N ALA A 24 3.51 20.33 -11.13
CA ALA A 24 2.72 21.47 -10.67
C ALA A 24 1.41 21.59 -11.45
N HIS A 25 1.42 21.33 -12.76
CA HIS A 25 0.23 21.26 -13.60
C HIS A 25 -0.70 20.09 -13.22
N ALA A 26 -0.14 18.95 -12.87
CA ALA A 26 -0.87 17.79 -12.38
C ALA A 26 -1.43 17.97 -10.96
N GLY A 27 -1.03 19.03 -10.24
CA GLY A 27 -1.43 19.27 -8.85
C GLY A 27 -0.72 18.38 -7.83
N GLU A 28 0.33 17.66 -8.22
CA GLU A 28 1.13 16.83 -7.31
C GLU A 28 2.04 17.66 -6.40
N ILE A 29 2.56 18.77 -6.93
CA ILE A 29 3.44 19.69 -6.21
C ILE A 29 2.68 21.00 -5.96
N PRO A 30 2.63 21.48 -4.70
CA PRO A 30 1.96 22.73 -4.38
C PRO A 30 2.70 23.91 -5.01
N GLY A 31 2.04 24.59 -5.94
CA GLY A 31 2.53 25.77 -6.62
C GLY A 31 1.38 26.57 -7.18
N ALA A 32 1.57 27.88 -7.31
CA ALA A 32 0.56 28.77 -7.85
C ALA A 32 1.09 29.47 -9.11
N LYS A 33 0.24 29.54 -10.14
CA LYS A 33 0.53 30.28 -11.36
C LYS A 33 0.17 31.74 -11.17
N MET A 34 1.17 32.60 -10.99
CA MET A 34 1.01 34.05 -10.86
C MET A 34 1.35 34.71 -12.19
N GLY A 35 0.32 34.92 -13.01
CA GLY A 35 0.46 35.43 -14.38
C GLY A 35 1.23 34.47 -15.28
N LYS A 36 2.40 34.89 -15.77
CA LYS A 36 3.26 34.08 -16.66
C LYS A 36 4.27 33.20 -15.90
N ARG A 37 4.40 33.37 -14.58
CA ARG A 37 5.41 32.66 -13.78
C ARG A 37 4.75 31.75 -12.77
N TRP A 38 5.40 30.62 -12.52
CA TRP A 38 5.06 29.75 -11.39
C TRP A 38 5.80 30.22 -10.15
N VAL A 39 5.09 30.27 -9.03
CA VAL A 39 5.59 30.64 -7.72
C VAL A 39 5.31 29.49 -6.77
N PHE A 40 6.33 29.10 -6.03
CA PHE A 40 6.26 28.00 -5.07
C PHE A 40 6.55 28.55 -3.68
N VAL A 41 5.80 28.11 -2.68
CA VAL A 41 6.08 28.46 -1.30
C VAL A 41 7.02 27.41 -0.72
N LYS A 42 8.13 27.84 -0.12
CA LYS A 42 9.15 26.92 0.41
C LYS A 42 8.61 25.97 1.48
N VAL A 43 7.69 26.43 2.34
CA VAL A 43 7.08 25.56 3.36
C VAL A 43 6.23 24.46 2.74
N ASP A 44 5.43 24.77 1.73
CA ASP A 44 4.58 23.78 1.05
C ASP A 44 5.41 22.73 0.31
N LEU A 45 6.54 23.14 -0.29
CA LEU A 45 7.51 22.22 -0.89
C LEU A 45 8.09 21.23 0.14
N ILE A 46 8.44 21.72 1.33
CA ILE A 46 8.94 20.88 2.43
C ILE A 46 7.85 19.92 2.90
N ASP A 47 6.62 20.39 3.04
CA ASP A 47 5.49 19.55 3.45
C ASP A 47 5.13 18.50 2.39
N CYS A 48 5.29 18.82 1.10
CA CYS A 48 5.21 17.85 0.02
C CYS A 48 6.25 16.74 0.20
N ILE A 49 7.52 17.07 0.48
CA ILE A 49 8.58 16.08 0.77
C ILE A 49 8.21 15.23 1.99
N ARG A 50 7.74 15.85 3.08
CA ARG A 50 7.32 15.14 4.30
C ARG A 50 6.16 14.18 4.04
N SER A 51 5.20 14.56 3.19
CA SER A 51 4.08 13.70 2.81
C SER A 51 4.54 12.45 2.06
N GLN A 52 5.61 12.56 1.27
CA GLN A 52 6.19 11.43 0.56
C GLN A 52 6.91 10.44 1.48
N TYR A 53 7.52 10.90 2.58
CA TYR A 53 8.11 9.99 3.57
C TYR A 53 7.07 9.05 4.16
N LYS A 54 5.89 9.55 4.53
CA LYS A 54 4.81 8.71 5.08
C LYS A 54 4.42 7.63 4.07
N ARG A 55 4.28 8.01 2.80
CA ARG A 55 3.93 7.09 1.72
C ARG A 55 4.99 6.01 1.47
N ARG A 56 6.28 6.32 1.68
CA ARG A 56 7.42 5.40 1.44
C ARG A 56 7.86 4.60 2.67
N ALA A 57 7.71 5.13 3.87
CA ALA A 57 7.88 4.36 5.11
C ALA A 57 6.84 3.22 5.16
N LEU A 58 5.65 3.48 4.61
CA LEU A 58 4.64 2.47 4.31
C LEU A 58 4.92 1.68 3.02
N GLN A 59 6.07 1.76 2.34
CA GLN A 59 6.35 0.83 1.23
C GLN A 59 6.98 -0.51 1.67
N GLY A 60 7.09 -0.74 2.99
CA GLY A 60 6.96 -2.08 3.56
C GLY A 60 5.49 -2.50 3.81
N GLU A 61 4.56 -1.57 3.67
CA GLU A 61 3.11 -1.70 3.94
C GLU A 61 2.32 -1.12 2.75
N HIS A 62 2.64 -1.56 1.52
CA HIS A 62 1.65 -1.44 0.45
C HIS A 62 0.53 -2.40 0.82
N MET A 63 -0.31 -2.02 1.79
CA MET A 63 -1.69 -2.46 1.83
C MET A 63 -2.32 -1.75 0.64
N GLU A 64 -2.02 -2.26 -0.55
CA GLU A 64 -3.02 -2.23 -1.58
C GLU A 64 -4.25 -2.87 -0.94
N GLU A 65 -5.23 -2.02 -0.62
CA GLU A 65 -6.63 -2.41 -0.71
C GLU A 65 -6.94 -2.72 -2.19
N THR A 66 -6.19 -3.67 -2.75
CA THR A 66 -6.74 -4.58 -3.74
C THR A 66 -7.74 -5.38 -2.93
N ILE A 67 -8.94 -4.81 -2.79
CA ILE A 67 -10.16 -5.59 -2.62
C ILE A 67 -10.03 -6.67 -3.69
N CYS A 68 -9.65 -7.88 -3.27
CA CYS A 68 -9.51 -9.01 -4.17
C CYS A 68 -10.87 -9.21 -4.83
N HIS A 69 -11.01 -8.76 -6.08
CA HIS A 69 -12.22 -8.92 -6.87
C HIS A 69 -12.46 -10.38 -7.31
N PHE A 70 -11.66 -11.34 -6.80
CA PHE A 70 -11.95 -12.77 -6.90
C PHE A 70 -13.00 -13.23 -5.87
N THR A 71 -14.12 -12.53 -5.78
CA THR A 71 -15.36 -13.14 -5.28
C THR A 71 -15.99 -13.97 -6.40
N ASN A 72 -15.30 -15.04 -6.79
CA ASN A 72 -15.89 -16.15 -7.53
C ASN A 72 -15.45 -17.45 -6.87
N ALA A 73 -15.75 -17.58 -5.58
CA ALA A 73 -15.78 -18.88 -4.92
C ALA A 73 -17.00 -19.67 -5.44
N LYS A 74 -16.95 -20.11 -6.69
CA LYS A 74 -17.65 -21.35 -7.07
C LYS A 74 -16.76 -22.47 -6.57
N THR A 75 -17.09 -23.04 -5.42
CA THR A 75 -16.57 -24.35 -5.00
C THR A 75 -16.80 -25.32 -6.16
N PRO A 76 -15.74 -25.86 -6.79
CA PRO A 76 -15.91 -26.98 -7.69
C PRO A 76 -16.44 -28.14 -6.87
N GLN A 77 -17.60 -28.68 -7.24
CA GLN A 77 -18.02 -29.99 -6.75
C GLN A 77 -17.02 -31.01 -7.32
N ILE A 78 -16.15 -31.52 -6.45
CA ILE A 78 -15.24 -32.66 -6.68
C ILE A 78 -14.00 -32.32 -7.51
N GLY A 79 -12.87 -32.24 -6.81
CA GLY A 79 -11.53 -32.08 -7.40
C GLY A 79 -10.41 -32.22 -6.38
N GLY A 80 -10.61 -33.06 -5.36
CA GLY A 80 -9.59 -33.32 -4.34
C GLY A 80 -9.49 -34.82 -4.09
N SER A 81 -8.41 -35.44 -4.56
CA SER A 81 -8.02 -36.76 -4.08
C SER A 81 -7.79 -36.65 -2.59
N LYS A 82 -8.67 -37.28 -1.79
CA LYS A 82 -8.45 -37.42 -0.36
C LYS A 82 -7.27 -38.36 -0.17
N SER A 83 -6.04 -37.84 -0.10
CA SER A 83 -4.98 -38.58 0.58
C SER A 83 -5.37 -38.62 2.05
N ARG A 84 -5.96 -39.74 2.45
CA ARG A 84 -6.22 -40.03 3.85
C ARG A 84 -4.85 -40.12 4.54
N HIS A 85 -4.60 -39.11 5.38
CA HIS A 85 -3.57 -39.04 6.42
C HIS A 85 -2.17 -38.57 5.98
N SER A 86 -1.64 -37.63 6.78
CA SER A 86 -0.23 -37.49 7.18
C SER A 86 0.48 -36.15 6.89
N MET A 87 -0.15 -35.14 6.29
CA MET A 87 0.51 -33.81 6.19
C MET A 87 -0.05 -32.77 7.16
N ASP A 88 -1.36 -32.65 7.25
CA ASP A 88 -2.00 -31.56 8.02
C ASP A 88 -1.64 -31.60 9.52
N ASP A 89 -1.66 -32.79 10.13
CA ASP A 89 -1.26 -33.01 11.53
C ASP A 89 0.23 -32.73 11.79
N ARG A 90 1.09 -32.97 10.79
CA ARG A 90 2.53 -32.67 10.90
C ARG A 90 2.78 -31.17 10.87
N TYR A 91 2.04 -30.43 10.04
CA TYR A 91 2.14 -28.98 9.98
C TYR A 91 1.57 -28.31 11.24
N SER A 92 0.39 -28.73 11.72
CA SER A 92 -0.19 -28.19 12.95
C SER A 92 0.70 -28.42 14.17
N LYS A 93 1.32 -29.61 14.27
CA LYS A 93 2.31 -29.93 15.32
C LYS A 93 3.57 -29.09 15.23
N ALA A 94 4.13 -28.88 14.02
CA ALA A 94 5.31 -28.05 13.84
C ALA A 94 5.04 -26.57 14.17
N LEU A 95 3.81 -26.11 13.95
CA LEU A 95 3.37 -24.75 14.25
C LEU A 95 2.86 -24.57 15.69
N GLY A 96 2.83 -25.63 16.50
CA GLY A 96 2.41 -25.56 17.91
C GLY A 96 0.95 -25.16 18.11
N LEU A 97 0.08 -25.39 17.12
CA LEU A 97 -1.32 -25.00 17.21
C LEU A 97 -2.07 -25.94 18.16
N PRO A 98 -2.90 -25.42 19.08
CA PRO A 98 -3.76 -26.26 19.90
C PRO A 98 -4.78 -26.94 18.98
N THR A 99 -4.62 -28.24 18.78
CA THR A 99 -5.60 -29.07 18.10
C THR A 99 -6.77 -29.32 19.05
N ASP A 100 -7.94 -28.77 18.72
CA ASP A 100 -9.16 -28.95 19.52
C ASP A 100 -9.45 -30.44 19.79
N GLU A 101 -9.80 -30.76 21.03
CA GLU A 101 -10.17 -32.13 21.40
C GLU A 101 -11.47 -32.57 20.70
N LYS A 102 -11.42 -33.79 20.15
CA LYS A 102 -12.53 -34.43 19.45
C LYS A 102 -13.73 -34.60 20.39
N ARG A 103 -14.86 -33.97 20.06
CA ARG A 103 -16.13 -34.14 20.81
C ARG A 103 -16.51 -35.62 20.90
N ARG A 104 -16.73 -36.08 22.13
CA ARG A 104 -17.17 -37.44 22.46
C ARG A 104 -18.69 -37.53 22.21
N SER A 105 -19.12 -38.45 21.35
CA SER A 105 -20.55 -38.67 21.04
C SER A 105 -21.30 -39.22 22.26
N SER A 106 -22.42 -38.58 22.60
CA SER A 106 -23.35 -39.03 23.65
C SER A 106 -24.38 -39.98 23.04
N MET A 107 -24.45 -41.21 23.54
CA MET A 107 -25.44 -42.22 23.15
C MET A 107 -26.53 -42.25 24.23
N THR A 108 -27.77 -41.91 23.88
CA THR A 108 -28.94 -41.99 24.78
C THR A 108 -29.63 -43.34 24.57
N SER A 109 -29.86 -44.08 25.66
CA SER A 109 -30.58 -45.36 25.68
C SER A 109 -32.08 -45.20 25.44
#